data_AF-A0A1Q8Q2N2-F1
#
_entry.id   AF-A0A1Q8Q2N2-F1
#
_cell.length_a   1.000
_cell.length_b   1.000
_cell.length_c   1.000
_cell.angle_alpha   90.00
_cell.angle_beta   90.00
_cell.angle_gamma   90.00
#
_symmetry.space_group_name_H-M   'P 1'
#
loop_
_entity.id
_entity.type
_entity.pdbx_description
1 polymer ?
#
loop_
_entity_poly.entity_id
_entity_poly.type
_entity_poly.pdbx_seq_one_letter_code
_entity_poly.pdbx_strand_id
1 'polypeptide(L)'
;MAFGINRIDVERWKRELEQGHITFLTHYWYDERFPHCRTVTKAGCIHVDKLIEWGDQYGLRPDWIDMRNPSRPHYDLLGDKQLFILKQEGLHHHIRKFHLE
;
A
#
# COMPACT_ATOMS: atom_id res chain seq x y z
N MET A 1 -14.07 2.55 -0.40
CA MET A 1 -14.19 2.51 -1.88
C MET A 1 -12.84 2.83 -2.49
N ALA A 2 -12.49 2.21 -3.62
CA ALA A 2 -11.25 2.49 -4.33
C ALA A 2 -11.55 3.23 -5.64
N PHE A 3 -11.06 4.46 -5.77
CA PHE A 3 -11.22 5.29 -6.97
C PHE A 3 -9.87 5.54 -7.64
N GLY A 4 -9.86 5.81 -8.95
CA GLY A 4 -8.62 6.09 -9.71
C GLY A 4 -7.70 4.88 -9.93
N ILE A 5 -8.23 3.67 -9.73
CA ILE A 5 -7.56 2.40 -10.01
C ILE A 5 -8.39 1.58 -10.99
N ASN A 6 -7.74 0.94 -11.96
CA ASN A 6 -8.42 0.08 -12.92
C ASN A 6 -8.32 -1.40 -12.49
N ARG A 7 -9.14 -2.26 -13.11
CA ARG A 7 -9.16 -3.70 -12.82
C ARG A 7 -7.80 -4.37 -13.08
N ILE A 8 -7.07 -3.92 -14.10
CA ILE A 8 -5.77 -4.49 -14.48
C ILE A 8 -4.73 -4.25 -13.38
N ASP A 9 -4.69 -3.06 -12.80
CA ASP A 9 -3.81 -2.68 -11.70
C ASP A 9 -4.08 -3.57 -10.47
N VAL A 10 -5.36 -3.79 -10.15
CA VAL A 10 -5.78 -4.67 -9.04
C VAL A 10 -5.37 -6.12 -9.28
N GLU A 11 -5.62 -6.66 -10.48
CA GLU A 11 -5.26 -8.04 -10.81
C GLU A 11 -3.74 -8.25 -10.85
N ARG A 12 -2.98 -7.27 -11.35
CA ARG A 12 -1.52 -7.29 -11.29
C ARG A 12 -1.04 -7.31 -9.85
N TRP A 13 -1.56 -6.41 -9.02
CA TRP A 13 -1.21 -6.37 -7.60
C TRP A 13 -1.49 -7.70 -6.90
N LYS A 14 -2.66 -8.31 -7.13
CA LYS A 14 -2.98 -9.65 -6.58
C LYS A 14 -1.97 -10.71 -7.01
N ARG A 15 -1.63 -10.77 -8.29
CA ARG A 15 -0.67 -11.76 -8.81
C ARG A 15 0.72 -11.60 -8.19
N GLU A 16 1.23 -10.37 -8.11
CA GLU A 16 2.53 -10.09 -7.50
C GLU A 16 2.51 -10.42 -5.98
N LEU A 17 1.39 -10.13 -5.31
CA LEU A 17 1.19 -10.47 -3.90
C LEU A 17 1.25 -11.99 -3.68
N GLU A 18 0.54 -12.75 -4.52
CA GLU A 18 0.49 -14.22 -4.49
C GLU A 18 1.85 -14.86 -4.82
N GLN A 19 2.68 -14.19 -5.62
CA GLN A 19 4.06 -14.60 -5.90
C GLN A 19 5.02 -14.34 -4.72
N GLY A 20 4.55 -13.72 -3.63
CA GLY A 20 5.39 -13.42 -2.47
C GLY A 20 6.27 -12.20 -2.65
N HIS A 21 5.97 -11.32 -3.61
CA HIS A 21 6.62 -10.02 -3.74
C HIS A 21 5.98 -9.01 -2.78
N ILE A 22 6.77 -8.04 -2.29
CA ILE A 22 6.20 -6.84 -1.68
C ILE A 22 5.64 -6.00 -2.83
N THR A 23 4.33 -5.79 -2.85
CA THR A 23 3.64 -5.13 -3.96
C THR A 23 2.76 -3.99 -3.49
N PHE A 24 2.65 -2.97 -4.33
CA PHE A 24 2.08 -1.68 -3.96
C PHE A 24 0.88 -1.35 -4.82
N LEU A 25 -0.21 -0.93 -4.17
CA LEU A 25 -1.43 -0.50 -4.84
C LEU A 25 -1.89 0.83 -4.29
N THR A 26 -1.76 1.89 -5.08
CA THR A 26 -2.27 3.21 -4.68
C THR A 26 -3.61 3.47 -5.33
N HIS A 27 -4.56 3.98 -4.55
CA HIS A 27 -5.85 4.44 -5.05
C HIS A 27 -6.35 5.63 -4.22
N TYR A 28 -7.29 6.41 -4.77
CA TYR A 28 -7.95 7.48 -4.02
C TYR A 28 -8.79 6.89 -2.89
N TRP A 29 -8.68 7.51 -1.72
CA TRP A 29 -9.33 7.11 -0.49
C TRP A 29 -9.73 8.36 0.27
N TYR A 30 -10.89 8.30 0.91
CA TYR A 30 -11.43 9.40 1.70
C TYR A 30 -12.02 8.83 2.99
N ASP A 31 -11.64 9.43 4.11
CA ASP A 31 -12.15 9.15 5.45
C ASP A 31 -12.12 10.47 6.22
N GLU A 32 -13.25 10.82 6.86
CA GLU A 32 -13.42 12.09 7.55
C GLU A 32 -12.42 12.29 8.69
N ARG A 33 -11.86 11.20 9.23
CA ARG A 33 -10.82 11.25 10.28
C ARG A 33 -9.46 11.69 9.75
N PHE A 34 -9.25 11.59 8.43
CA PHE A 34 -8.00 11.93 7.76
C PHE A 34 -8.26 12.87 6.57
N PRO A 35 -8.79 14.10 6.80
CA PRO A 35 -9.25 14.98 5.73
C PRO A 35 -8.13 15.44 4.77
N HIS A 36 -6.87 15.35 5.22
CA HIS A 36 -5.70 15.69 4.43
C HIS A 36 -5.19 14.52 3.56
N CYS A 37 -5.63 13.28 3.84
CA CYS A 37 -5.23 12.11 3.09
C CYS A 37 -6.24 11.83 1.98
N ARG A 38 -5.82 12.02 0.72
CA ARG A 38 -6.66 11.79 -0.46
C ARG A 38 -6.45 10.43 -1.12
N THR A 39 -5.38 9.73 -0.74
CA THR A 39 -5.04 8.41 -1.27
C THR A 39 -4.56 7.51 -0.16
N VAL A 40 -4.53 6.22 -0.48
CA VAL A 40 -3.93 5.17 0.33
C VAL A 40 -3.07 4.31 -0.58
N THR A 41 -1.89 3.92 -0.10
CA THR A 41 -1.08 2.88 -0.73
C THR A 41 -1.16 1.61 0.09
N LYS A 42 -1.61 0.53 -0.53
CA LYS A 42 -1.61 -0.82 0.04
C LYS A 42 -0.30 -1.51 -0.29
N ALA A 43 0.56 -1.72 0.71
CA ALA A 43 1.77 -2.53 0.57
C ALA A 43 1.47 -3.94 1.08
N GLY A 44 1.47 -4.94 0.20
CA GLY A 44 1.03 -6.29 0.53
C GLY A 44 1.96 -7.38 0.05
N CYS A 45 1.89 -8.54 0.71
CA CYS A 45 2.65 -9.74 0.37
C CYS A 45 1.99 -10.96 1.04
N ILE A 46 1.83 -12.08 0.33
CA ILE A 46 1.19 -13.28 0.93
C ILE A 46 1.99 -13.85 2.13
N HIS A 47 3.31 -13.62 2.15
CA HIS A 47 4.18 -14.02 3.27
C HIS A 47 4.20 -12.93 4.33
N VAL A 48 3.41 -13.10 5.39
CA VAL A 48 3.27 -12.12 6.47
C VAL A 48 4.61 -11.84 7.14
N ASP A 49 5.46 -12.83 7.37
CA ASP A 49 6.77 -12.63 7.99
C ASP A 49 7.65 -11.69 7.15
N LYS A 50 7.65 -11.88 5.83
CA LYS A 50 8.35 -11.00 4.89
C LYS A 50 7.75 -9.59 4.88
N LEU A 51 6.43 -9.48 4.99
CA LEU A 51 5.75 -8.19 5.09
C LEU A 51 6.10 -7.46 6.40
N ILE A 52 6.24 -8.19 7.50
CA ILE A 52 6.69 -7.66 8.79
C ILE A 52 8.12 -7.17 8.70
N GLU A 53 9.03 -7.99 8.19
CA GLU A 53 10.44 -7.62 8.01
C GLU A 53 10.60 -6.38 7.12
N TRP A 54 9.84 -6.32 6.03
CA TRP A 54 9.79 -5.13 5.17
C TRP A 54 9.23 -3.92 5.91
N GLY A 55 8.15 -4.09 6.67
CA GLY A 55 7.50 -3.01 7.42
C GLY A 55 8.37 -2.43 8.54
N ASP A 56 9.17 -3.28 9.19
CA ASP A 56 10.08 -2.88 10.28
C ASP A 56 11.12 -1.86 9.83
N GLN A 57 11.60 -1.96 8.58
CA GLN A 57 12.51 -0.98 7.96
C GLN A 57 11.93 0.45 7.93
N TYR A 58 10.60 0.57 7.98
CA TYR A 58 9.87 1.84 7.97
C TYR A 58 9.16 2.15 9.30
N GLY A 59 9.44 1.36 10.34
CA GLY A 59 8.79 1.46 11.66
C GLY A 59 7.28 1.22 11.56
N LEU A 60 6.84 0.31 10.69
CA LEU A 60 5.47 -0.18 10.66
C LEU A 60 5.33 -1.32 11.66
N ARG A 61 4.32 -1.24 12.52
CA ARG A 61 4.09 -2.27 13.53
C ARG A 61 3.39 -3.47 12.89
N PRO A 62 3.75 -4.73 13.23
CA PRO A 62 3.07 -5.92 12.71
C PRO A 62 1.56 -5.92 12.92
N ASP A 63 1.09 -5.33 14.03
CA ASP A 63 -0.34 -5.18 14.35
C ASP A 63 -1.11 -4.24 13.41
N TRP A 64 -0.42 -3.48 12.54
CA TRP A 64 -1.04 -2.64 11.52
C TRP A 64 -1.32 -3.38 10.20
N ILE A 65 -0.93 -4.66 10.09
CA ILE A 65 -1.26 -5.47 8.92
C ILE A 65 -2.77 -5.74 8.91
N ASP A 66 -3.45 -5.33 7.84
CA ASP A 66 -4.85 -5.66 7.61
C ASP A 66 -4.99 -7.14 7.23
N MET A 67 -5.45 -7.93 8.20
CA MET A 67 -5.70 -9.37 8.07
C MET A 67 -7.18 -9.70 7.79
N ARG A 68 -8.05 -8.72 7.52
CA ARG A 68 -9.48 -8.96 7.23
C ARG A 68 -9.68 -9.87 6.02
N ASN A 69 -8.72 -9.86 5.09
CA ASN A 69 -8.66 -10.82 4.01
C ASN A 69 -7.32 -11.58 4.03
N PRO A 70 -7.31 -12.83 4.52
CA PRO A 70 -6.08 -13.63 4.62
C PRO A 70 -5.36 -13.87 3.28
N SER A 71 -6.06 -13.77 2.15
CA SER A 71 -5.43 -13.89 0.81
C SER A 71 -4.62 -12.65 0.41
N ARG A 72 -4.81 -11.53 1.10
CA ARG A 72 -4.24 -10.22 0.73
C ARG A 72 -3.86 -9.42 1.98
N PRO A 73 -2.97 -9.93 2.83
CA PRO A 73 -2.47 -9.16 3.96
C PRO A 73 -1.65 -7.97 3.45
N HIS A 74 -1.90 -6.80 4.00
CA HIS A 74 -1.29 -5.55 3.56
C HIS A 74 -1.27 -4.48 4.65
N TYR A 75 -0.33 -3.55 4.55
CA TYR A 75 -0.36 -2.29 5.27
C TYR A 75 -1.12 -1.24 4.48
N ASP A 76 -1.85 -0.38 5.18
CA ASP A 76 -2.40 0.86 4.64
C ASP A 76 -1.47 2.03 4.97
N LEU A 77 -0.81 2.56 3.94
CA LEU A 77 0.09 3.71 4.05
C LEU A 77 -0.66 5.00 3.66
N LEU A 78 -0.59 6.00 4.53
CA LEU A 78 -1.29 7.27 4.40
C LEU A 78 -0.36 8.47 4.65
N GLY A 79 -0.70 9.61 4.07
CA GLY A 79 -0.06 10.91 4.34
C GLY A 79 1.45 10.92 4.12
N ASP A 80 2.20 11.58 5.00
CA ASP A 80 3.65 11.73 4.87
C ASP A 80 4.39 10.39 4.84
N LYS A 81 3.89 9.40 5.61
CA LYS A 81 4.50 8.06 5.65
C LYS A 81 4.32 7.34 4.31
N GLN A 82 3.17 7.51 3.64
CA GLN A 82 2.94 7.01 2.29
C GLN A 82 3.96 7.58 1.30
N LEU A 83 4.12 8.91 1.27
CA LEU A 83 5.04 9.59 0.35
C LEU A 83 6.49 9.17 0.61
N PHE A 84 6.89 9.11 1.89
CA PHE A 84 8.23 8.71 2.29
C PHE A 84 8.57 7.30 1.81
N ILE A 85 7.70 6.31 2.09
CA ILE A 85 7.95 4.92 1.70
C ILE A 85 7.96 4.77 0.17
N LEU A 86 7.01 5.40 -0.54
CA LEU A 86 7.00 5.37 -2.02
C LEU A 86 8.29 5.95 -2.62
N LYS A 87 8.91 6.96 -1.99
CA LYS A 87 10.20 7.52 -2.43
C LYS A 87 11.35 6.53 -2.19
N GLN A 88 11.39 5.88 -1.02
CA GLN A 88 12.43 4.89 -0.69
C GLN A 88 12.36 3.65 -1.60
N GLU A 89 11.15 3.22 -1.94
CA GLU A 89 10.90 2.08 -2.85
C GLU A 89 11.07 2.44 -4.34
N GLY A 90 11.43 3.68 -4.68
CA GLY A 90 11.60 4.12 -6.07
C GLY A 90 10.29 4.17 -6.88
N LEU A 91 9.13 4.19 -6.20
CA LEU A 91 7.79 4.10 -6.78
C LEU A 91 7.27 5.46 -7.27
N HIS A 92 8.11 6.22 -7.96
CA HIS A 92 7.81 7.57 -8.43
C HIS A 92 6.58 7.66 -9.35
N HIS A 93 6.23 6.57 -10.02
CA HIS A 93 5.03 6.53 -10.85
C HIS A 93 3.74 6.64 -10.03
N HIS A 94 3.68 6.07 -8.82
CA HIS A 94 2.54 6.27 -7.90
C HIS A 94 2.48 7.73 -7.43
N ILE A 95 3.63 8.30 -7.06
CA ILE A 95 3.74 9.69 -6.60
C ILE A 95 3.18 10.66 -7.65
N ARG A 96 3.64 10.53 -8.90
CA ARG A 96 3.18 11.37 -10.01
C ARG A 96 1.72 11.14 -10.39
N LYS A 97 1.29 9.88 -10.51
CA LYS A 97 -0.09 9.54 -10.91
C LYS A 97 -1.12 10.10 -9.93
N PHE A 98 -0.78 10.12 -8.64
CA PHE A 98 -1.69 10.48 -7.56
C PHE A 98 -1.43 11.87 -6.93
N HIS A 99 -0.48 12.64 -7.48
CA HIS A 99 -0.16 14.02 -7.05
C HIS A 99 0.13 14.08 -5.55
N LEU A 100 1.04 13.22 -5.09
CA LEU A 100 1.43 13.10 -3.68
C LEU A 100 2.51 14.12 -3.26
N GLU A 101 3.02 14.92 -4.19
CA GLU A 101 3.97 16.03 -3.99
C GLU A 101 3.59 17.25 -4.84
#